data_AF-A0A3T0W401-F1
#
_entry.id   AF-A0A3T0W401-F1
#
_cell.length_a   1.000
_cell.length_b   1.000
_cell.length_c   1.000
_cell.angle_alpha   90.00
_cell.angle_beta   90.00
_cell.angle_gamma   90.00
#
_symmetry.space_group_name_H-M   'P 1'
#
loop_
_entity.id
_entity.type
_entity.pdbx_description
1 polymer ?
#
loop_
_entity_poly.entity_id
_entity_poly.type
_entity_poly.pdbx_seq_one_letter_code
_entity_poly.pdbx_strand_id
1 'polypeptide(L)'
;MKSGTHIQPHWVSKSLAGIIAGGLLSFAFVGLIVWFGPDGLKGTLTNSELLWKTQFNMWIIAPVWLVILSLTFLFKTGKQAWGYLLLASAVCFSMQAVLRSAL
;
A
#
# COMPACT_ATOMS: atom_id res chain seq x y z
N MET A 1 38.31 0.84 26.36
CA MET A 1 36.87 0.52 26.44
C MET A 1 36.36 0.35 25.02
N LYS A 2 36.23 -0.89 24.51
CA LYS A 2 35.68 -1.13 23.17
C LYS A 2 34.19 -0.78 23.24
N SER A 3 33.77 0.33 22.64
CA SER A 3 32.36 0.62 22.44
C SER A 3 31.84 -0.45 21.47
N GLY A 4 31.28 -1.52 22.02
CA GLY A 4 30.57 -2.51 21.23
C GLY A 4 29.52 -1.76 20.42
N THR A 5 29.63 -1.83 19.10
CA THR A 5 28.61 -1.30 18.19
C THR A 5 27.30 -1.99 18.52
N HIS A 6 26.47 -1.33 19.33
CA HIS A 6 25.17 -1.85 19.74
C HIS A 6 24.37 -2.08 18.46
N ILE A 7 24.05 -3.34 18.17
CA ILE A 7 23.17 -3.70 17.06
C ILE A 7 21.85 -2.97 17.33
N GLN A 8 21.59 -1.87 16.63
CA GLN A 8 20.37 -1.09 16.82
C GLN A 8 19.20 -1.88 16.23
N PRO A 9 18.22 -2.33 17.04
CA PRO A 9 17.11 -3.12 16.55
C PRO A 9 16.16 -2.24 15.73
N HIS A 10 16.38 -2.18 14.41
CA HIS A 10 15.48 -1.44 13.50
C HIS A 10 14.16 -2.17 13.23
N TRP A 11 13.97 -3.39 13.74
CA TRP A 11 12.82 -4.24 13.43
C TRP A 11 11.50 -3.59 13.85
N VAL A 12 11.42 -2.94 15.03
CA VAL A 12 10.20 -2.24 15.47
C VAL A 12 9.82 -1.12 14.51
N SER A 13 10.80 -0.29 14.12
CA SER A 13 10.57 0.83 13.19
C SER A 13 10.14 0.34 11.80
N LYS A 14 10.70 -0.78 11.32
CA LYS A 14 10.30 -1.41 10.05
C LYS A 14 8.90 -2.01 10.13
N SER A 15 8.56 -2.70 11.22
CA SER A 15 7.20 -3.22 11.43
C SER A 15 6.18 -2.09 11.48
N LEU A 16 6.44 -1.00 12.20
CA LEU A 16 5.57 0.18 12.22
C LEU A 16 5.45 0.83 10.84
N ALA A 17 6.54 0.91 10.08
CA ALA A 17 6.50 1.38 8.70
C ALA A 17 5.60 0.50 7.82
N GLY A 18 5.73 -0.83 7.93
CA GLY A 18 4.90 -1.78 7.18
C GLY A 18 3.43 -1.74 7.58
N ILE A 19 3.13 -1.59 8.86
CA ILE A 19 1.76 -1.47 9.36
C ILE A 19 1.14 -0.16 8.87
N ILE A 20 1.77 0.98 9.16
CA ILE A 20 1.16 2.30 8.91
C ILE A 20 1.33 2.71 7.45
N ALA A 21 2.58 2.89 6.99
CA ALA A 21 2.86 3.34 5.63
C ALA A 21 2.58 2.24 4.59
N GLY A 22 2.82 0.97 4.93
CA GLY A 22 2.45 -0.14 4.07
C GLY A 22 0.93 -0.36 3.98
N GLY A 23 0.19 -0.10 5.07
CA GLY A 23 -1.28 -0.10 5.04
C GLY A 23 -1.81 0.99 4.13
N LEU A 24 -1.29 2.21 4.28
CA LEU A 24 -1.61 3.35 3.41
C LEU A 24 -1.33 3.03 1.93
N LEU A 25 -0.17 2.47 1.61
CA LEU A 25 0.20 2.05 0.26
C LEU A 25 -0.77 1.00 -0.29
N SER A 26 -1.20 0.05 0.55
CA SER A 26 -2.14 -1.01 0.14
C SER A 26 -3.49 -0.43 -0.27
N PHE A 27 -4.03 0.51 0.50
CA PHE A 27 -5.25 1.22 0.13
C PHE A 27 -5.07 2.04 -1.14
N ALA A 28 -3.94 2.74 -1.30
CA ALA A 28 -3.65 3.50 -2.50
C ALA A 28 -3.55 2.59 -3.75
N PHE A 29 -2.90 1.44 -3.61
CA PHE A 29 -2.74 0.46 -4.68
C PHE A 29 -4.07 -0.18 -5.08
N VAL A 30 -4.85 -0.67 -4.11
CA VAL A 30 -6.18 -1.24 -4.38
C VAL A 30 -7.14 -0.17 -4.92
N GLY A 31 -6.99 1.09 -4.50
CA GLY A 31 -7.69 2.22 -5.10
C GLY A 31 -7.50 2.28 -6.62
N LEU A 32 -6.29 2.07 -7.13
CA LEU A 32 -6.07 2.02 -8.59
C LEU A 32 -6.94 0.95 -9.27
N ILE A 33 -7.09 -0.22 -8.65
CA ILE A 33 -7.93 -1.32 -9.15
C ILE A 33 -9.42 -0.95 -9.05
N VAL A 34 -9.84 -0.32 -7.95
CA VAL A 34 -11.24 0.09 -7.73
C VAL A 34 -11.71 1.07 -8.80
N TRP A 35 -10.86 2.04 -9.14
CA TRP A 35 -11.19 3.17 -10.00
C TRP A 35 -10.89 2.92 -11.49
N PHE A 36 -9.84 2.14 -11.80
CA PHE A 36 -9.38 1.89 -13.17
C PHE A 36 -9.41 0.42 -13.58
N GLY A 37 -9.96 -0.46 -12.73
CA GLY A 37 -10.11 -1.88 -13.03
C GLY A 37 -11.21 -2.17 -14.06
N PRO A 38 -11.40 -3.46 -14.36
CA PRO A 38 -12.48 -3.93 -15.24
C PRO A 38 -13.83 -3.36 -14.76
N ASP A 39 -14.70 -3.05 -15.71
CA ASP A 39 -16.02 -2.37 -15.56
C ASP A 39 -16.00 -0.83 -15.61
N GLY A 40 -14.84 -0.18 -15.44
CA GLY A 40 -14.64 1.25 -15.70
C GLY A 40 -15.58 2.22 -14.97
N LEU A 41 -15.51 3.52 -15.32
CA LEU A 41 -16.32 4.60 -14.74
C LEU A 41 -17.77 4.66 -15.25
N LYS A 42 -18.11 3.84 -16.26
CA LYS A 42 -19.39 3.88 -17.00
C LYS A 42 -20.12 2.53 -17.02
N GLY A 43 -19.60 1.51 -16.35
CA GLY A 43 -20.24 0.20 -16.25
C GLY A 43 -21.52 0.32 -15.42
N THR A 44 -22.67 0.02 -16.02
CA THR A 44 -23.90 -0.16 -15.26
C THR A 44 -23.84 -1.55 -14.64
N LEU A 45 -23.27 -1.66 -13.43
CA LEU A 45 -23.22 -2.92 -12.71
C LEU A 45 -24.59 -3.28 -12.14
N THR A 46 -24.92 -4.55 -12.17
CA THR A 46 -26.01 -5.11 -11.36
C THR A 46 -25.65 -5.09 -9.87
N ASN A 47 -26.66 -5.10 -8.98
CA ASN A 47 -26.43 -5.12 -7.53
C ASN A 47 -25.52 -6.29 -7.07
N SER A 48 -25.66 -7.46 -7.71
CA SER A 48 -24.83 -8.64 -7.44
C SER A 48 -23.36 -8.44 -7.81
N GLU A 49 -23.07 -7.82 -8.95
CA GLU A 49 -21.69 -7.56 -9.38
C GLU A 49 -21.02 -6.53 -8.48
N LEU A 50 -21.77 -5.50 -8.04
CA LEU A 50 -21.25 -4.46 -7.17
C LEU A 50 -20.88 -5.02 -5.79
N LEU A 51 -21.67 -5.98 -5.29
CA LEU A 51 -21.35 -6.78 -4.10
C LEU A 51 -20.03 -7.54 -4.27
N TRP A 52 -19.88 -8.32 -5.34
CA TRP A 52 -18.66 -9.10 -5.60
C TRP A 52 -17.43 -8.21 -5.77
N LYS A 53 -17.54 -7.11 -6.51
CA LYS A 53 -16.47 -6.12 -6.68
C LYS A 53 -16.06 -5.52 -5.34
N THR A 54 -17.01 -5.19 -4.48
CA THR A 54 -16.72 -4.63 -3.15
C THR A 54 -16.03 -5.66 -2.25
N GLN A 55 -16.53 -6.90 -2.22
CA GLN A 55 -15.91 -7.99 -1.45
C GLN A 55 -14.49 -8.26 -1.94
N PHE A 56 -14.29 -8.38 -3.25
CA PHE A 56 -12.96 -8.59 -3.83
C PHE A 56 -11.99 -7.48 -3.43
N ASN A 57 -12.39 -6.20 -3.59
CA ASN A 57 -11.55 -5.06 -3.23
C ASN A 57 -11.25 -5.01 -1.73
N MET A 58 -12.21 -5.36 -0.86
CA MET A 58 -11.99 -5.42 0.57
C MET A 58 -10.99 -6.52 0.94
N TRP A 59 -11.15 -7.72 0.37
CA TRP A 59 -10.35 -8.89 0.73
C TRP A 59 -8.94 -8.86 0.14
N ILE A 60 -8.72 -8.21 -1.01
CA ILE A 60 -7.38 -8.13 -1.62
C ILE A 60 -6.45 -7.15 -0.92
N ILE A 61 -6.97 -6.22 -0.10
CA ILE A 61 -6.15 -5.29 0.69
C ILE A 61 -5.25 -6.05 1.67
N ALA A 62 -5.79 -7.05 2.38
CA ALA A 62 -5.05 -7.82 3.37
C ALA A 62 -3.82 -8.56 2.79
N PRO A 63 -3.92 -9.39 1.73
CA PRO A 63 -2.76 -10.05 1.16
C PRO A 63 -1.76 -9.06 0.58
N VAL A 64 -2.21 -7.99 -0.09
CA VAL A 64 -1.32 -6.92 -0.58
C VAL A 64 -0.56 -6.28 0.58
N TRP A 65 -1.24 -5.99 1.68
CA TRP A 65 -0.64 -5.38 2.86
C TRP A 65 0.37 -6.29 3.53
N LEU A 66 0.08 -7.59 3.67
CA LEU A 66 1.02 -8.56 4.25
C LEU A 66 2.26 -8.76 3.38
N VAL A 67 2.13 -8.72 2.05
CA VAL A 67 3.28 -8.73 1.13
C VAL A 67 4.13 -7.49 1.34
N ILE A 68 3.53 -6.29 1.37
CA ILE A 68 4.25 -5.04 1.61
C ILE A 68 4.94 -5.05 2.98
N LEU A 69 4.24 -5.50 4.02
CA LEU A 69 4.78 -5.65 5.37
C LEU A 69 6.02 -6.56 5.36
N SER A 70 5.94 -7.70 4.70
CA SER A 70 7.06 -8.64 4.56
C SER A 70 8.25 -7.99 3.85
N LEU A 71 7.99 -7.22 2.79
CA LEU A 71 9.02 -6.50 2.03
C LEU A 71 9.71 -5.40 2.83
N THR A 72 9.09 -4.87 3.91
CA THR A 72 9.74 -3.84 4.73
C THR A 72 11.03 -4.30 5.40
N PHE A 73 11.18 -5.61 5.60
CA PHE A 73 12.37 -6.19 6.18
C PHE A 73 13.57 -6.26 5.21
N LEU A 74 13.34 -6.06 3.89
CA LEU A 74 14.43 -5.94 2.91
C LEU A 74 15.18 -4.60 3.02
N PHE A 75 14.55 -3.55 3.58
CA PHE A 75 15.23 -2.27 3.76
C PHE A 75 16.33 -2.37 4.81
N LYS A 76 17.46 -1.66 4.62
CA LYS A 76 18.57 -1.70 5.58
C LYS A 76 18.19 -0.99 6.89
N THR A 77 17.47 0.13 6.82
CA THR A 77 17.07 0.94 7.99
C THR A 77 15.58 1.24 8.03
N GLY A 78 15.06 1.60 9.21
CA GLY A 78 13.66 2.02 9.36
C GLY A 78 13.34 3.30 8.60
N LYS A 79 14.27 4.28 8.56
CA LYS A 79 14.11 5.53 7.80
C LYS A 79 13.93 5.27 6.30
N GLN A 80 14.69 4.33 5.74
CA GLN A 80 14.51 3.90 4.36
C GLN A 80 13.12 3.30 4.15
N ALA A 81 12.68 2.38 5.01
CA ALA A 81 11.34 1.77 4.90
C ALA A 81 10.23 2.83 4.88
N TRP A 82 10.27 3.78 5.81
CA TRP A 82 9.32 4.90 5.84
C TRP A 82 9.38 5.75 4.57
N GLY A 83 10.58 6.18 4.15
CA GLY A 83 10.75 7.02 2.97
C GLY A 83 10.21 6.37 1.70
N TYR A 84 10.56 5.11 1.44
CA TYR A 84 10.11 4.41 0.25
C TYR A 84 8.61 4.12 0.27
N LEU A 85 8.04 3.70 1.40
CA LEU A 85 6.61 3.40 1.49
C LEU A 85 5.74 4.65 1.37
N LEU A 86 6.13 5.76 2.02
CA LEU A 86 5.42 7.02 1.90
C LEU A 86 5.55 7.62 0.50
N LEU A 87 6.73 7.55 -0.12
CA LEU A 87 6.92 8.00 -1.49
C LEU A 87 6.09 7.18 -2.48
N ALA A 88 6.11 5.85 -2.34
CA ALA A 88 5.26 4.97 -3.15
C ALA A 88 3.77 5.29 -2.94
N SER A 89 3.35 5.54 -1.71
CA SER A 89 1.96 5.92 -1.40
C SER A 89 1.58 7.23 -2.09
N ALA A 90 2.45 8.24 -2.01
CA ALA A 90 2.26 9.54 -2.65
C ALA A 90 2.19 9.41 -4.19
N VAL A 91 3.03 8.55 -4.78
CA VAL A 91 2.98 8.25 -6.23
C VAL A 91 1.65 7.60 -6.60
N CYS A 92 1.18 6.60 -5.85
CA CYS A 92 -0.11 5.96 -6.13
C CYS A 92 -1.30 6.92 -6.00
N PHE A 93 -1.30 7.79 -4.98
CA PHE A 93 -2.37 8.79 -4.82
C PHE A 93 -2.31 9.90 -5.87
N SER A 94 -1.12 10.40 -6.20
CA SER A 94 -0.97 11.40 -7.26
C SER A 94 -1.36 10.84 -8.62
N MET A 95 -0.99 9.59 -8.94
CA MET A 95 -1.43 8.91 -10.14
C MET A 95 -2.96 8.80 -10.21
N GLN A 96 -3.61 8.43 -9.10
CA GLN A 96 -5.08 8.44 -9.04
C GLN A 96 -5.67 9.82 -9.29
N ALA A 97 -5.11 10.87 -8.67
CA ALA A 97 -5.59 12.24 -8.84
C ALA A 97 -5.45 12.71 -10.29
N VAL A 98 -4.29 12.49 -10.91
CA VAL A 98 -4.01 12.85 -12.31
C VAL A 98 -4.94 12.11 -13.25
N LEU A 99 -5.08 10.79 -13.09
CA LEU A 99 -5.95 9.99 -13.95
C LEU A 99 -7.42 10.38 -13.81
N ARG A 100 -7.89 10.69 -12.59
CA ARG A 100 -9.26 11.20 -12.38
C ARG A 100 -9.46 12.61 -12.91
N SER A 101 -8.42 13.44 -12.99
CA SER A 101 -8.54 14.78 -13.60
C SER A 101 -8.52 14.74 -15.13
N ALA A 102 -8.00 13.66 -15.72
CA ALA A 102 -7.80 13.53 -17.16
C ALA A 102 -8.88 12.69 -17.88
N LEU A 103 -9.66 11.89 -17.14
CA LEU A 103 -10.70 10.98 -17.64
C LEU A 103 -12.09 11.42 -17.20
#